data_AF-T0YVM1-F1
#
_entry.id   AF-T0YVM1-F1
#
_cell.length_a   1.000
_cell.length_b   1.000
_cell.length_c   1.000
_cell.angle_alpha   90.00
_cell.angle_beta   90.00
_cell.angle_gamma   90.00
#
_symmetry.space_group_name_H-M   'P 1'
#
loop_
_entity.id
_entity.type
_entity.pdbx_description
1 polymer ?
#
loop_
_entity_poly.entity_id
_entity_poly.type
_entity_poly.pdbx_seq_one_letter_code
_entity_poly.pdbx_strand_id
1 'polypeptide(L)'
;MGTIEEAAVELGSPASEEFRRAVETLERVGLTRYEAQAYIALVARGVGDATAIAQAATIPRTSAYKVLDSLAAKGYAQPTGGKPI
;
A
#
# COMPACT_ATOMS: atom_id res chain seq x y z
N MET A 1 -16.01 3.33 4.50
CA MET A 1 -15.09 2.44 3.76
C MET A 1 -13.78 2.46 4.53
N GLY A 2 -13.59 1.51 5.44
CA GLY A 2 -12.49 1.50 6.42
C GLY A 2 -11.14 1.22 5.76
N THR A 3 -10.08 1.68 6.41
CA THR A 3 -8.69 1.41 6.02
C THR A 3 -8.37 -0.07 6.26
N ILE A 4 -7.34 -0.62 5.60
CA ILE A 4 -6.93 -2.02 5.85
C ILE A 4 -6.35 -2.21 7.25
N GLU A 5 -5.79 -1.15 7.84
CA GLU A 5 -5.36 -1.15 9.23
C GLU A 5 -6.57 -1.22 10.18
N GLU A 6 -7.62 -0.43 9.94
CA GLU A 6 -8.88 -0.53 10.69
C GLU A 6 -9.55 -1.89 10.52
N ALA A 7 -9.58 -2.44 9.30
CA ALA A 7 -10.12 -3.78 9.05
C ALA A 7 -9.33 -4.87 9.78
N ALA A 8 -8.00 -4.73 9.85
CA ALA A 8 -7.14 -5.64 10.63
C ALA A 8 -7.36 -5.51 12.14
N VAL A 9 -7.69 -4.31 12.63
CA VAL A 9 -8.06 -4.08 14.04
C VAL A 9 -9.44 -4.66 14.36
N GLU A 10 -10.42 -4.50 13.46
CA GLU A 10 -11.79 -5.03 13.61
C GLU A 10 -11.82 -6.57 13.62
N LEU A 11 -10.92 -7.24 12.89
CA LEU A 11 -10.79 -8.69 12.85
C LEU A 11 -10.03 -9.29 14.06
N GLY A 12 -9.57 -8.46 15.01
CA GLY A 12 -8.93 -8.86 16.25
C GLY A 12 -7.39 -8.83 16.25
N SER A 13 -6.80 -9.06 17.43
CA SER A 13 -5.34 -8.98 17.67
C SER A 13 -4.43 -9.77 16.70
N PRO A 14 -4.81 -10.93 16.14
CA PRO A 14 -3.93 -11.66 15.23
C PRO A 14 -3.71 -10.91 13.91
N ALA A 15 -4.75 -10.30 13.34
CA ALA A 15 -4.68 -9.68 12.02
C ALA A 15 -3.89 -8.36 12.04
N SER A 16 -4.06 -7.57 13.10
CA SER A 16 -3.28 -6.33 13.31
C SER A 16 -1.80 -6.59 13.57
N GLU A 17 -1.46 -7.68 14.28
CA GLU A 17 -0.06 -8.10 14.49
C GLU A 17 0.59 -8.56 13.18
N GLU A 18 -0.11 -9.36 12.39
CA GLU A 18 0.37 -9.81 11.07
C GLU A 18 0.55 -8.64 10.09
N PHE A 19 -0.36 -7.66 10.11
CA PHE A 19 -0.20 -6.43 9.32
C PHE A 19 1.08 -5.68 9.70
N ARG A 20 1.34 -5.52 11.00
CA ARG A 20 2.56 -4.86 11.49
C ARG A 20 3.81 -5.63 11.08
N ARG A 21 3.82 -6.96 11.21
CA ARG A 21 4.93 -7.83 10.78
C ARG A 21 5.17 -7.73 9.28
N ALA A 22 4.12 -7.67 8.48
CA ALA A 22 4.24 -7.50 7.03
C ALA A 22 4.92 -6.16 6.69
N VAL A 23 4.51 -5.06 7.34
CA VAL A 23 5.15 -3.74 7.18
C VAL A 23 6.64 -3.80 7.56
N GLU A 24 6.97 -4.33 8.73
CA GLU A 24 8.37 -4.44 9.20
C GLU A 24 9.24 -5.32 8.31
N THR A 25 8.64 -6.34 7.69
CA THR A 25 9.35 -7.23 6.75
C THR A 25 9.65 -6.50 5.46
N LEU A 26 8.68 -5.75 4.92
CA LEU A 26 8.86 -4.93 3.73
C LEU A 26 9.89 -3.80 3.97
N GLU A 27 9.90 -3.21 5.17
CA GLU A 27 10.92 -2.23 5.56
C GLU A 27 12.33 -2.82 5.53
N ARG A 28 12.50 -4.06 6.00
CA ARG A 28 13.78 -4.78 5.94
C ARG A 28 14.24 -5.11 4.53
N VAL A 29 13.32 -5.20 3.57
CA VAL A 29 13.62 -5.43 2.14
C VAL A 29 14.00 -4.11 1.43
N GLY A 30 13.94 -2.97 2.11
CA GLY A 30 14.34 -1.66 1.58
C GLY A 30 13.17 -0.81 1.07
N LEU A 31 11.94 -1.14 1.51
CA LEU A 31 10.80 -0.25 1.34
C LEU A 31 10.71 0.74 2.52
N THR A 32 10.19 1.94 2.26
CA THR A 32 9.81 2.85 3.35
C THR A 32 8.49 2.43 3.95
N ARG A 33 8.15 2.91 5.16
CA ARG A 33 6.85 2.64 5.79
C ARG A 33 5.66 2.92 4.87
N TYR A 34 5.69 4.04 4.15
CA TYR A 34 4.63 4.41 3.22
C TYR A 34 4.59 3.50 2.00
N GLU A 35 5.75 3.08 1.49
CA GLU A 35 5.81 2.10 0.41
C GLU A 35 5.28 0.74 0.84
N ALA A 36 5.63 0.29 2.05
CA ALA A 36 5.13 -0.97 2.60
C ALA A 36 3.60 -0.94 2.76
N GLN A 37 3.05 0.12 3.36
CA GLN A 37 1.60 0.29 3.51
C GLN A 37 0.89 0.38 2.16
N ALA A 38 1.44 1.15 1.21
CA ALA A 38 0.88 1.27 -0.14
C ALA A 38 0.95 -0.06 -0.91
N TYR A 39 2.02 -0.82 -0.75
CA TYR A 39 2.17 -2.14 -1.36
C TYR A 39 1.15 -3.13 -0.80
N ILE A 40 0.97 -3.20 0.52
CA ILE A 40 -0.06 -4.04 1.14
C ILE A 40 -1.45 -3.62 0.67
N ALA A 41 -1.72 -2.31 0.55
CA ALA A 41 -2.94 -1.79 -0.03
C ALA A 41 -3.17 -2.23 -1.47
N LEU A 42 -2.11 -2.25 -2.28
CA LEU A 42 -2.16 -2.71 -3.65
C LEU A 42 -2.47 -4.21 -3.72
N VAL A 43 -1.78 -5.01 -2.90
CA VAL A 43 -1.97 -6.47 -2.84
C VAL A 43 -3.38 -6.83 -2.38
N ALA A 44 -3.90 -6.13 -1.37
CA ALA A 44 -5.25 -6.37 -0.85
C ALA A 44 -6.35 -5.99 -1.86
N ARG A 45 -6.12 -4.98 -2.69
CA ARG A 45 -7.10 -4.47 -3.67
C ARG A 45 -6.93 -5.03 -5.08
N GLY A 46 -5.76 -5.55 -5.42
CA GLY A 46 -5.37 -5.99 -6.76
C GLY A 46 -5.04 -4.84 -7.71
N VAL A 47 -5.98 -3.90 -7.91
CA VAL A 47 -5.83 -2.72 -8.78
C VAL A 47 -6.42 -1.49 -8.09
N GLY A 48 -5.76 -0.34 -8.22
CA GLY A 48 -6.26 0.91 -7.64
C GLY A 48 -5.51 2.13 -8.16
N ASP A 49 -6.21 3.25 -8.22
CA ASP A 49 -5.60 4.54 -8.51
C ASP A 49 -4.87 5.11 -7.27
N ALA A 50 -4.02 6.12 -7.46
CA ALA A 50 -3.28 6.74 -6.37
C ALA A 50 -4.19 7.25 -5.23
N THR A 51 -5.41 7.64 -5.56
CA THR A 51 -6.45 8.03 -4.60
C THR A 51 -6.86 6.90 -3.69
N ALA A 52 -7.28 5.78 -4.27
CA ALA A 52 -7.80 4.64 -3.54
C ALA A 52 -6.70 3.99 -2.71
N ILE A 53 -5.47 3.94 -3.23
CA ILE A 53 -4.30 3.46 -2.50
C ILE A 53 -3.96 4.41 -1.35
N ALA A 54 -3.98 5.73 -1.57
CA ALA A 54 -3.74 6.71 -0.49
C ALA A 54 -4.72 6.55 0.67
N GLN A 55 -6.01 6.37 0.37
CA GLN A 55 -7.03 6.13 1.37
C GLN A 55 -6.84 4.79 2.08
N ALA A 56 -6.60 3.70 1.33
CA ALA A 56 -6.47 2.38 1.91
C ALA A 56 -5.21 2.24 2.79
N ALA A 57 -4.09 2.83 2.36
CA ALA A 57 -2.81 2.82 3.06
C ALA A 57 -2.67 3.90 4.14
N THR A 58 -3.66 4.79 4.29
CA THR A 58 -3.63 5.93 5.25
C THR A 58 -2.40 6.83 5.04
N ILE A 59 -2.06 7.12 3.78
CA ILE A 59 -0.95 8.02 3.42
C ILE A 59 -1.47 9.27 2.69
N PRO A 60 -0.76 10.41 2.77
CA PRO A 60 -1.12 11.60 2.00
C PRO A 60 -1.17 11.30 0.50
N ARG A 61 -2.19 11.82 -0.22
CA ARG A 61 -2.31 11.62 -1.69
C ARG A 61 -1.09 12.12 -2.45
N THR A 62 -0.48 13.21 -2.01
CA THR A 62 0.76 13.76 -2.59
C THR A 62 1.94 12.79 -2.46
N SER A 63 1.99 12.02 -1.37
CA SER A 63 2.99 10.98 -1.16
C SER A 63 2.64 9.70 -1.92
N ALA A 64 1.35 9.38 -2.09
CA ALA A 64 0.91 8.16 -2.78
C ALA A 64 1.40 8.10 -4.23
N TYR A 65 1.37 9.20 -4.98
CA TYR A 65 1.93 9.24 -6.34
C TYR A 65 3.43 8.89 -6.34
N LYS A 66 4.21 9.56 -5.48
CA LYS A 66 5.66 9.31 -5.37
C LYS A 66 5.97 7.88 -4.91
N VAL A 67 5.17 7.35 -4.00
CA VAL A 67 5.31 5.99 -3.48
C VAL A 67 4.98 4.96 -4.56
N LEU A 68 3.91 5.15 -5.33
CA LEU A 68 3.56 4.27 -6.44
C LEU A 68 4.60 4.32 -7.56
N ASP A 69 5.14 5.49 -7.88
CA ASP A 69 6.25 5.64 -8.83
C ASP A 69 7.51 4.92 -8.34
N SER A 70 7.84 5.04 -7.04
CA SER A 70 8.96 4.34 -6.44
C SER A 70 8.77 2.82 -6.42
N LEU A 71 7.56 2.36 -6.08
CA LEU A 71 7.20 0.93 -6.15
C LEU A 71 7.31 0.39 -7.58
N ALA A 72 6.90 1.18 -8.58
CA ALA A 72 7.05 0.81 -9.99
C ALA A 72 8.51 0.78 -10.43
N ALA A 73 9.31 1.78 -10.05
CA ALA A 73 10.75 1.84 -10.34
C ALA A 73 11.52 0.67 -9.69
N LYS A 74 11.09 0.23 -8.51
CA LYS A 74 11.64 -0.94 -7.80
C LYS A 74 11.10 -2.28 -8.32
N GLY A 75 10.11 -2.28 -9.22
CA GLY A 75 9.50 -3.50 -9.78
C GLY A 75 8.44 -4.16 -8.91
N TYR A 76 7.99 -3.51 -7.82
CA TYR A 76 6.95 -4.00 -6.92
C TYR A 76 5.52 -3.69 -7.40
N ALA A 77 5.35 -2.74 -8.32
CA ALA A 77 4.06 -2.41 -8.90
C ALA A 77 4.20 -2.19 -10.41
N GLN A 78 3.13 -2.40 -11.17
CA GLN A 78 3.12 -2.09 -12.59
C GLN A 78 2.01 -1.08 -12.88
N PRO A 79 2.34 0.12 -13.41
CA PRO A 79 1.33 1.09 -13.82
C PRO A 79 0.42 0.46 -14.88
N THR A 80 -0.82 0.21 -14.50
CA THR A 80 -1.83 -0.34 -15.41
C THR A 80 -2.58 0.84 -16.02
N GLY A 81 -1.90 1.61 -16.87
CA GLY A 81 -2.41 2.86 -17.43
C GLY A 81 -1.83 3.10 -18.81
N GLY A 82 -2.50 2.56 -19.82
CA GLY A 82 -2.24 2.89 -21.22
C GLY A 82 -2.45 4.38 -21.43
N LYS A 83 -1.50 5.01 -22.11
CA LYS A 83 -1.61 6.38 -22.64
C LYS A 83 -3.01 6.56 -23.27
N PRO A 84 -3.75 7.63 -22.96
CA PRO A 84 -4.91 7.97 -23.77
C PRO A 84 -4.42 8.21 -25.20
N ILE A 85 -4.96 7.47 -26.17
CA ILE A 85 -4.84 7.78 -27.59
C ILE A 85 -5.81 8.89 -27.98
#